data_AF-A0A7I7QEJ6-F1
#
_entry.id   AF-A0A7I7QEJ6-F1
#
_cell.length_a   1.000
_cell.length_b   1.000
_cell.length_c   1.000
_cell.angle_alpha   90.00
_cell.angle_beta   90.00
_cell.angle_gamma   90.00
#
_symmetry.space_group_name_H-M   'P 1'
#
loop_
_entity.id
_entity.type
_entity.pdbx_description
1 polymer ?
#
loop_
_entity_poly.entity_id
_entity_poly.type
_entity_poly.pdbx_seq_one_letter_code
_entity_poly.pdbx_strand_id
1 'polypeptide(L)'
;MTKLLSGIVLMIPLIGMAALPDTIARAHADQINFLPDWPNHRNQTEKTICAALAQGWTRQQIVGTALKANNSDLTGVDEDEAAERADAFIDAARYQDCPTLNAG
;
A
#
# COMPACT_ATOMS: atom_id res chain seq x y z
N MET A 1 70.65 -13.58 3.07
CA MET A 1 69.75 -13.41 1.92
C MET A 1 68.32 -13.64 2.39
N THR A 2 67.47 -12.68 2.05
CA THR A 2 66.07 -12.48 2.40
C THR A 2 65.16 -13.64 1.98
N LYS A 3 64.14 -13.95 2.79
CA LYS A 3 62.73 -14.08 2.34
C LYS A 3 61.81 -14.35 3.54
N LEU A 4 61.27 -13.26 4.08
CA LEU A 4 60.10 -13.27 4.96
C LEU A 4 58.88 -13.54 4.08
N LEU A 5 58.16 -14.63 4.33
CA LEU A 5 56.88 -14.90 3.68
C LEU A 5 55.79 -14.10 4.39
N SER A 6 55.19 -13.21 3.61
CA SER A 6 54.14 -12.26 3.95
C SER A 6 53.06 -12.81 4.87
N GLY A 7 52.85 -12.12 5.99
CA GLY A 7 51.59 -12.15 6.72
C GLY A 7 50.51 -11.44 5.90
N ILE A 8 49.47 -12.17 5.53
CA ILE A 8 48.24 -11.59 5.00
C ILE A 8 47.40 -11.17 6.20
N VAL A 9 47.37 -9.85 6.45
CA VAL A 9 46.43 -9.23 7.38
C VAL A 9 45.05 -9.26 6.74
N LEU A 10 44.14 -10.07 7.29
CA LEU A 10 42.72 -10.06 6.94
C LEU A 10 42.07 -8.86 7.64
N MET A 11 42.09 -7.69 7.00
CA MET A 11 41.23 -6.56 7.38
C MET A 11 39.80 -6.89 6.91
N ILE A 12 38.93 -7.28 7.84
CA ILE A 12 37.48 -7.34 7.60
C ILE A 12 36.94 -5.93 7.91
N PRO A 13 36.53 -5.11 6.93
CA PRO A 13 35.81 -3.89 7.24
C PRO A 13 34.46 -4.27 7.83
N LEU A 14 34.20 -3.76 9.04
CA LEU A 14 32.88 -3.69 9.66
C LEU A 14 31.92 -2.96 8.70
N ILE A 15 31.19 -3.72 7.88
CA ILE A 15 29.99 -3.21 7.24
C ILE A 15 28.90 -3.40 8.29
N GLY A 16 28.60 -2.32 8.99
CA GLY A 16 27.46 -2.24 9.89
C GLY A 16 26.21 -2.70 9.14
N MET A 17 25.66 -3.82 9.58
CA MET A 17 24.28 -4.17 9.24
C MET A 17 23.42 -3.16 9.98
N ALA A 18 23.13 -2.04 9.31
CA ALA A 18 21.92 -1.30 9.60
C ALA A 18 20.79 -2.33 9.46
N ALA A 19 20.25 -2.77 10.59
CA ALA A 19 19.02 -3.54 10.62
C ALA A 19 17.96 -2.65 9.98
N LEU A 20 17.75 -2.83 8.67
CA LEU A 20 16.61 -2.30 7.96
C LEU A 20 15.38 -2.77 8.76
N PRO A 21 14.47 -1.88 9.16
CA PRO A 21 13.18 -2.30 9.69
C PRO A 21 12.32 -2.76 8.50
N ASP A 22 12.82 -3.70 7.72
CA ASP A 22 12.05 -4.34 6.67
C ASP A 22 11.37 -5.55 7.29
N THR A 23 10.08 -5.67 7.00
CA THR A 23 9.18 -6.74 7.42
C THR A 23 8.64 -6.64 8.84
N ILE A 24 8.02 -5.51 9.19
CA ILE A 24 6.66 -5.66 9.75
C ILE A 24 5.78 -6.05 8.56
N ALA A 25 5.74 -7.35 8.26
CA ALA A 25 4.66 -7.90 7.47
C ALA A 25 3.40 -7.71 8.32
N ARG A 26 2.75 -6.55 8.17
CA ARG A 26 1.42 -6.30 8.68
C ARG A 26 0.55 -7.30 7.93
N ALA A 27 0.34 -8.47 8.54
CA ALA A 27 -0.64 -9.44 8.06
C ALA A 27 -1.89 -8.63 7.72
N HIS A 28 -2.29 -8.66 6.45
CA HIS A 28 -3.41 -7.84 5.94
C HIS A 28 -4.64 -8.20 6.77
N ALA A 29 -4.87 -7.41 7.83
CA ALA A 29 -5.96 -7.58 8.75
C ALA A 29 -7.22 -7.20 7.98
N ASP A 30 -7.99 -8.22 7.62
CA ASP A 30 -9.19 -8.20 6.77
C ASP A 30 -8.96 -7.77 5.31
N GLN A 31 -9.40 -8.64 4.40
CA GLN A 31 -9.42 -8.34 2.96
C GLN A 31 -10.39 -7.18 2.70
N ILE A 32 -9.89 -6.09 2.12
CA ILE A 32 -10.72 -4.99 1.63
C ILE A 32 -11.48 -5.46 0.39
N ASN A 33 -12.80 -5.30 0.39
CA ASN A 33 -13.65 -5.70 -0.72
C ASN A 33 -14.53 -4.54 -1.19
N PHE A 34 -14.38 -4.17 -2.46
CA PHE A 34 -15.26 -3.21 -3.12
C PHE A 34 -16.49 -3.92 -3.69
N LEU A 35 -17.62 -3.23 -3.74
CA LEU A 35 -18.76 -3.72 -4.52
C LEU A 35 -18.44 -3.65 -6.02
N PRO A 36 -19.07 -4.50 -6.85
CA PRO A 36 -18.87 -4.44 -8.31
C PRO A 36 -19.26 -3.09 -8.93
N ASP A 37 -20.20 -2.38 -8.31
CA ASP A 37 -20.70 -1.07 -8.70
C ASP A 37 -20.26 0.05 -7.75
N TRP A 38 -19.13 -0.15 -7.04
CA TRP A 38 -18.58 0.82 -6.09
C TRP A 38 -18.51 2.28 -6.59
N PRO A 39 -18.27 2.59 -7.89
CA PRO A 39 -18.24 3.99 -8.35
C PRO A 39 -19.57 4.71 -8.13
N ASN A 40 -20.68 3.98 -8.03
CA ASN A 40 -22.03 4.52 -7.80
C ASN A 40 -22.37 4.62 -6.30
N HIS A 41 -21.56 4.05 -5.41
CA HIS A 41 -21.82 3.96 -3.97
C HIS A 41 -20.83 4.76 -3.13
N ARG A 42 -20.77 6.08 -3.38
CA ARG A 42 -19.82 7.01 -2.73
C ARG A 42 -19.59 6.75 -1.24
N ASN A 43 -20.65 6.77 -0.42
CA ASN A 43 -20.53 6.64 1.03
C ASN A 43 -19.93 5.30 1.48
N GLN A 44 -20.22 4.21 0.74
CA GLN A 44 -19.68 2.90 1.05
C GLN A 44 -18.23 2.80 0.60
N THR A 45 -17.92 3.27 -0.60
CA THR A 45 -16.59 3.33 -1.17
C THR A 45 -15.63 4.11 -0.27
N GLU A 46 -16.04 5.29 0.20
CA GLU A 46 -15.26 6.11 1.14
C GLU A 46 -14.96 5.34 2.44
N LYS A 47 -15.93 4.63 3.02
CA LYS A 47 -15.71 3.80 4.22
C LYS A 47 -14.71 2.67 3.97
N THR A 48 -14.85 1.97 2.85
CA THR A 48 -13.93 0.89 2.44
C THR A 48 -12.51 1.42 2.27
N ILE A 49 -12.34 2.57 1.62
CA ILE A 49 -11.04 3.22 1.42
C ILE A 49 -10.45 3.68 2.75
N CYS A 50 -11.25 4.29 3.63
CA CYS A 50 -10.80 4.68 4.96
C CYS A 50 -10.34 3.48 5.82
N ALA A 51 -11.04 2.35 5.74
CA ALA A 51 -10.62 1.13 6.40
C ALA A 51 -9.28 0.61 5.83
N ALA A 52 -9.14 0.60 4.50
CA ALA A 52 -7.92 0.18 3.83
C ALA A 52 -6.72 1.04 4.23
N LEU A 53 -6.88 2.36 4.24
CA LEU A 53 -5.84 3.29 4.67
C LEU A 53 -5.46 3.06 6.15
N ALA A 54 -6.44 2.86 7.04
CA ALA A 54 -6.16 2.58 8.45
C ALA A 54 -5.45 1.23 8.67
N GLN A 55 -5.71 0.25 7.82
CA GLN A 55 -4.98 -1.02 7.78
C GLN A 55 -3.57 -0.90 7.16
N GLY A 56 -3.22 0.26 6.61
CA GLY A 56 -1.90 0.50 6.01
C GLY A 56 -1.78 0.07 4.55
N TRP A 57 -2.89 -0.10 3.84
CA TRP A 57 -2.86 -0.37 2.40
C TRP A 57 -2.29 0.84 1.65
N THR A 58 -1.44 0.57 0.67
CA THR A 58 -0.93 1.60 -0.24
C THR A 58 -2.01 2.04 -1.23
N ARG A 59 -1.89 3.26 -1.74
CA ARG A 59 -2.74 3.78 -2.84
C ARG A 59 -2.86 2.78 -3.99
N GLN A 60 -1.74 2.24 -4.46
CA GLN A 60 -1.72 1.30 -5.59
C GLN A 60 -2.49 0.01 -5.29
N GLN A 61 -2.41 -0.51 -4.06
CA GLN A 61 -3.19 -1.69 -3.66
C GLN A 61 -4.69 -1.40 -3.63
N ILE A 62 -5.09 -0.22 -3.13
CA ILE A 62 -6.49 0.21 -3.09
C ILE A 62 -7.05 0.37 -4.50
N VAL A 63 -6.38 1.17 -5.35
CA VAL A 63 -6.79 1.39 -6.75
C VAL A 63 -6.83 0.06 -7.51
N GLY A 64 -5.78 -0.76 -7.41
CA GLY A 64 -5.74 -2.05 -8.08
C GLY A 64 -6.84 -3.02 -7.64
N THR A 65 -7.31 -2.92 -6.39
CA THR A 65 -8.42 -3.74 -5.88
C THR A 65 -9.77 -3.20 -6.35
N ALA A 66 -9.95 -1.87 -6.34
CA ALA A 66 -11.14 -1.21 -6.86
C ALA A 66 -11.34 -1.47 -8.36
N LEU A 67 -10.24 -1.44 -9.14
CA LEU A 67 -10.26 -1.79 -10.56
C LEU A 67 -10.71 -3.22 -10.81
N LYS A 68 -10.10 -4.19 -10.11
CA LYS A 68 -10.47 -5.60 -10.23
C LYS A 68 -11.92 -5.88 -9.83
N ALA A 69 -12.49 -5.07 -8.95
CA ALA A 69 -13.87 -5.19 -8.54
C ALA A 69 -14.84 -4.52 -9.53
N ASN A 70 -14.43 -3.44 -10.21
CA ASN A 70 -15.32 -2.67 -11.09
C ASN A 70 -15.91 -3.56 -12.19
N ASN A 71 -17.24 -3.57 -12.25
CA ASN A 71 -17.97 -4.17 -13.35
C ASN A 71 -18.51 -3.05 -14.25
N SER A 72 -17.84 -2.82 -15.38
CA SER A 72 -18.20 -1.79 -16.35
C SER A 72 -19.61 -1.95 -16.91
N ASP A 73 -20.17 -3.17 -16.97
CA ASP A 73 -21.53 -3.40 -17.45
C ASP A 73 -22.59 -2.85 -16.48
N LEU A 74 -22.24 -2.73 -15.19
CA LEU A 74 -23.12 -2.18 -14.14
C LEU A 74 -22.92 -0.67 -13.94
N THR A 75 -21.70 -0.18 -14.17
CA THR A 75 -21.31 1.19 -13.84
C THR A 75 -21.27 2.12 -15.04
N GLY A 76 -21.02 1.58 -16.24
CA GLY A 76 -20.70 2.37 -17.44
C GLY A 76 -19.33 3.06 -17.37
N VAL A 77 -18.52 2.73 -16.37
CA VAL A 77 -17.21 3.35 -16.09
C VAL A 77 -16.12 2.38 -16.56
N ASP A 78 -15.25 2.85 -17.45
CA ASP A 78 -14.10 2.07 -17.93
C ASP A 78 -12.97 1.99 -16.90
N GLU A 79 -11.90 1.26 -17.22
CA GLU A 79 -10.79 1.04 -16.28
C GLU A 79 -10.04 2.33 -15.94
N ASP A 80 -9.82 3.22 -16.91
CA ASP A 80 -9.09 4.46 -16.69
C ASP A 80 -9.91 5.40 -15.79
N GLU A 81 -11.19 5.59 -16.10
CA GLU A 81 -12.10 6.39 -15.28
C GLU A 81 -12.30 5.77 -13.88
N ALA A 82 -12.36 4.44 -13.77
CA ALA A 82 -12.43 3.77 -12.47
C ALA A 82 -11.17 3.99 -11.63
N ALA A 83 -9.98 4.01 -12.25
CA ALA A 83 -8.73 4.31 -11.56
C ALA A 83 -8.72 5.76 -11.04
N GLU A 84 -9.07 6.71 -11.90
CA GLU A 84 -9.15 8.13 -11.54
C GLU A 84 -10.13 8.37 -10.41
N ARG A 85 -11.31 7.74 -10.46
CA ARG A 85 -12.32 7.82 -9.40
C ARG A 85 -11.80 7.23 -8.09
N ALA A 86 -11.14 6.07 -8.12
CA ALA A 86 -10.57 5.44 -6.94
C ALA A 86 -9.51 6.36 -6.30
N ASP A 87 -8.65 6.98 -7.11
CA ASP A 87 -7.66 7.94 -6.62
C ASP A 87 -8.29 9.19 -6.00
N ALA A 88 -9.34 9.74 -6.64
CA ALA A 88 -10.07 10.88 -6.09
C ALA A 88 -10.71 10.56 -4.73
N PHE A 89 -11.26 9.35 -4.56
CA PHE A 89 -11.77 8.92 -3.25
C PHE A 89 -10.67 8.75 -2.21
N ILE A 90 -9.48 8.25 -2.58
CA ILE A 90 -8.33 8.17 -1.68
C ILE A 90 -7.89 9.57 -1.23
N ASP A 91 -7.82 10.54 -2.14
CA ASP A 91 -7.46 11.92 -1.79
C ASP A 91 -8.51 12.57 -0.89
N ALA A 92 -9.80 12.38 -1.20
CA ALA A 92 -10.90 12.86 -0.37
C ALA A 92 -10.85 12.27 1.05
N ALA A 93 -10.56 10.97 1.17
CA ALA A 93 -10.44 10.26 2.44
C ALA A 93 -9.28 10.78 3.30
N ARG A 94 -8.14 11.14 2.69
CA ARG A 94 -7.00 11.72 3.40
C ARG A 94 -7.27 13.15 3.88
N TYR A 95 -8.06 13.93 3.14
CA TYR A 95 -8.41 15.30 3.52
C TYR A 95 -9.52 15.35 4.59
N GLN A 96 -10.50 14.46 4.51
CA GLN A 96 -11.65 14.42 5.43
C GLN A 96 -11.35 13.73 6.76
N ASP A 97 -10.08 13.43 7.06
CA ASP A 97 -9.66 12.77 8.30
C ASP A 97 -10.52 11.54 8.57
N CYS A 98 -10.31 10.45 7.79
CA CYS A 98 -10.98 9.18 8.02
C CYS A 98 -11.08 8.91 9.53
N PRO A 99 -12.29 8.75 10.11
CA PRO A 99 -12.44 8.69 11.56
C PRO A 99 -11.65 7.54 12.19
N THR A 100 -11.29 6.53 11.40
CA THR A 100 -10.45 5.38 11.77
C THR A 100 -8.95 5.66 11.77
N LEU A 101 -8.47 6.71 11.09
CA LEU A 101 -7.06 7.12 11.08
C LEU A 101 -6.69 7.96 12.31
N ASN A 102 -7.66 8.61 12.94
CA ASN A 102 -7.47 9.51 14.09
C ASN A 102 -7.86 8.89 15.44
N ALA A 103 -8.18 7.60 15.49
CA ALA A 103 -8.56 6.88 16.72
C ALA A 103 -7.35 6.23 17.46
N GLY A 104 -6.13 6.70 17.18
CA GLY A 104 -4.88 6.23 17.79
C GLY A 104 -4.54 6.94 19.10
#